data_AF-A0A7V2AMP0-F1
#
_entry.id   AF-A0A7V2AMP0-F1
#
_cell.length_a   1.000
_cell.length_b   1.000
_cell.length_c   1.000
_cell.angle_alpha   90.00
_cell.angle_beta   90.00
_cell.angle_gamma   90.00
#
_symmetry.space_group_name_H-M   'P 1'
#
loop_
_entity.id
_entity.type
_entity.pdbx_description
1 polymer ?
#
loop_
_entity_poly.entity_id
_entity_poly.type
_entity_poly.pdbx_seq_one_letter_code
_entity_poly.pdbx_strand_id
1 'polypeptide(L)'
;MPVTIKDIARIVGVSYSTVSRSLNDSPLISVETREKIKRVAEEMGFEFNANARGLSKRKTGTIGIVYPESFENFNINLFFNTIF
;
A
#
# COMPACT_ATOMS: atom_id res chain seq x y z
N MET A 1 -18.87 3.22 -7.12
CA MET A 1 -18.31 3.55 -5.79
C MET A 1 -17.12 2.64 -5.55
N PRO A 2 -15.97 3.15 -5.09
CA PRO A 2 -14.82 2.31 -4.77
C PRO A 2 -15.15 1.41 -3.56
N VAL A 3 -14.76 0.13 -3.63
CA VAL A 3 -14.91 -0.81 -2.53
C VAL A 3 -13.99 -0.39 -1.39
N THR A 4 -14.53 -0.34 -0.16
CA THR A 4 -13.74 0.05 1.01
C THR A 4 -13.44 -1.16 1.90
N ILE A 5 -12.46 -1.01 2.79
CA ILE A 5 -12.13 -2.02 3.82
C ILE A 5 -13.36 -2.34 4.69
N LYS A 6 -14.27 -1.37 4.90
CA LYS A 6 -15.50 -1.57 5.67
C LYS A 6 -16.48 -2.51 4.96
N ASP A 7 -16.51 -2.49 3.63
CA ASP A 7 -17.40 -3.34 2.85
C ASP A 7 -16.89 -4.79 2.83
N ILE A 8 -15.58 -4.98 2.66
CA ILE A 8 -14.95 -6.31 2.79
C ILE A 8 -15.17 -6.88 4.20
N ALA A 9 -15.00 -6.05 5.24
CA ALA A 9 -15.22 -6.47 6.63
C ALA A 9 -16.66 -6.95 6.87
N ARG A 10 -17.65 -6.26 6.29
CA ARG A 10 -19.07 -6.63 6.38
C ARG A 10 -19.36 -7.97 5.71
N ILE A 11 -18.78 -8.25 4.55
CA ILE A 11 -18.99 -9.49 3.80
C ILE A 11 -18.32 -10.69 4.47
N VAL A 12 -17.08 -10.50 4.95
CA VAL A 12 -16.32 -11.58 5.58
C VAL A 12 -16.77 -11.83 7.03
N GLY A 13 -17.46 -10.86 7.65
CA GLY A 13 -17.95 -10.96 9.03
C GLY A 13 -16.87 -10.73 10.09
N VAL A 14 -15.86 -9.91 9.77
CA VAL A 14 -14.72 -9.63 10.66
C VAL A 14 -14.57 -8.14 10.91
N SER A 15 -13.76 -7.76 11.90
CA SER A 15 -13.50 -6.34 12.16
C SER A 15 -12.70 -5.68 11.02
N TYR A 16 -12.88 -4.37 10.83
CA TYR A 16 -12.06 -3.57 9.91
C TYR A 16 -10.56 -3.73 10.19
N SER A 17 -10.18 -3.89 11.47
CA SER A 17 -8.80 -4.07 11.90
C SER A 17 -8.24 -5.42 11.45
N THR A 18 -9.07 -6.45 11.41
CA THR A 18 -8.73 -7.79 10.92
C THR A 18 -8.46 -7.74 9.43
N VAL A 19 -9.35 -7.11 8.66
CA VAL A 19 -9.15 -6.92 7.20
C VAL A 19 -7.88 -6.11 6.93
N SER A 20 -7.68 -5.00 7.64
CA SER A 20 -6.48 -4.18 7.49
C SER A 20 -5.20 -4.97 7.81
N ARG A 21 -5.19 -5.80 8.86
CA ARG A 21 -4.04 -6.63 9.22
C ARG A 21 -3.79 -7.74 8.20
N SER A 22 -4.85 -8.38 7.69
CA SER A 22 -4.76 -9.40 6.66
C SER A 22 -4.19 -8.87 5.34
N LEU A 23 -4.66 -7.69 4.90
CA LEU A 23 -4.18 -7.07 3.67
C LEU A 23 -2.75 -6.50 3.79
N ASN A 24 -2.23 -6.31 5.01
CA ASN A 24 -0.83 -5.94 5.28
C ASN A 24 0.03 -7.16 5.70
N ASP A 25 -0.43 -8.39 5.46
CA ASP A 25 0.30 -9.62 5.75
C ASP A 25 0.76 -9.76 7.22
N SER A 26 -0.04 -9.27 8.16
CA SER A 26 0.29 -9.35 9.59
C SER A 26 0.36 -10.82 10.07
N PRO A 27 1.42 -11.20 10.82
CA PRO A 27 1.57 -12.56 11.36
C PRO A 27 0.52 -12.91 12.43
N LEU A 28 -0.22 -11.90 12.93
CA LEU A 28 -1.26 -12.07 13.94
C LEU A 28 -2.57 -12.65 13.37
N ILE A 29 -2.68 -12.81 12.04
CA ILE A 29 -3.86 -13.37 11.38
C ILE A 29 -3.52 -14.73 10.78
N SER A 30 -4.39 -15.72 11.01
CA SER A 30 -4.25 -17.06 10.42
C SER A 30 -4.18 -16.98 8.90
N VAL A 31 -3.39 -17.89 8.31
CA VAL A 31 -3.18 -17.96 6.86
C VAL A 31 -4.52 -18.14 6.14
N GLU A 32 -5.39 -19.01 6.64
CA GLU A 32 -6.73 -19.26 6.10
C GLU A 32 -7.58 -17.98 6.05
N THR A 33 -7.65 -17.22 7.15
CA THR A 33 -8.42 -15.97 7.21
C THR A 33 -7.85 -14.92 6.27
N ARG A 34 -6.51 -14.87 6.16
CA ARG A 34 -5.81 -13.95 5.26
C ARG A 34 -6.13 -14.24 3.80
N GLU A 35 -6.05 -15.50 3.39
CA GLU A 35 -6.38 -15.92 2.03
C GLU A 35 -7.84 -15.67 1.68
N LYS A 36 -8.77 -15.99 2.59
CA LYS A 36 -10.20 -15.69 2.41
C LYS A 36 -10.42 -14.20 2.16
N ILE A 37 -9.80 -13.33 2.96
CA ILE A 37 -9.94 -11.88 2.82
C ILE A 37 -9.32 -11.38 1.51
N LYS A 38 -8.14 -11.88 1.11
CA LYS A 38 -7.49 -11.50 -0.15
C LYS A 38 -8.36 -11.88 -1.36
N ARG A 39 -8.95 -13.09 -1.35
CA ARG A 39 -9.83 -13.57 -2.42
C ARG A 39 -11.08 -12.71 -2.57
N VAL A 40 -11.75 -12.41 -1.46
CA VAL A 40 -12.93 -11.53 -1.47
C VAL A 40 -12.56 -10.11 -1.91
N ALA A 41 -11.42 -9.59 -1.46
CA ALA A 41 -10.95 -8.27 -1.89
C ALA A 41 -10.70 -8.23 -3.41
N GLU A 42 -10.10 -9.28 -3.97
CA GLU A 42 -9.85 -9.41 -5.41
C GLU A 42 -11.15 -9.54 -6.22
N GLU A 43 -12.08 -10.40 -5.80
CA GLU A 43 -13.41 -10.56 -6.41
C GLU A 43 -14.22 -9.25 -6.42
N MET A 44 -14.04 -8.43 -5.38
CA MET A 44 -14.69 -7.13 -5.27
C MET A 44 -13.96 -6.01 -6.04
N GLY A 45 -12.82 -6.28 -6.66
CA GLY A 45 -12.00 -5.25 -7.31
C GLY A 45 -11.47 -4.21 -6.33
N PHE A 46 -11.15 -4.61 -5.10
CA PHE A 46 -10.54 -3.73 -4.11
C PHE A 46 -9.12 -3.37 -4.55
N GLU A 47 -8.93 -2.10 -4.90
CA GLU A 47 -7.61 -1.55 -5.13
C GLU A 47 -7.13 -0.75 -3.93
N PHE A 48 -5.88 -1.00 -3.57
CA PHE A 48 -5.20 -0.22 -2.55
C PHE A 48 -4.94 1.20 -3.05
N ASN A 49 -5.77 2.14 -2.62
CA ASN A 49 -5.50 3.55 -2.86
C ASN A 49 -4.25 4.00 -2.09
N ALA A 50 -3.13 4.15 -2.79
CA ALA A 50 -1.84 4.58 -2.22
C ALA A 50 -1.95 5.95 -1.52
N ASN A 51 -2.79 6.86 -2.03
CA ASN A 51 -3.02 8.17 -1.42
C ASN A 51 -3.77 8.05 -0.08
N ALA A 52 -4.77 7.15 0.01
CA ALA A 52 -5.45 6.86 1.27
C ALA A 52 -4.51 6.19 2.29
N ARG A 53 -3.59 5.34 1.82
CA ARG A 53 -2.54 4.75 2.65
C ARG A 53 -1.57 5.81 3.17
N GLY A 54 -1.18 6.77 2.33
CA GLY A 54 -0.30 7.88 2.70
C GLY A 54 -0.94 8.85 3.69
N LEU A 55 -2.24 9.13 3.53
CA LEU A 55 -3.00 10.00 4.42
C LEU A 55 -3.16 9.39 5.82
N SER A 56 -3.53 8.11 5.91
CA SER A 56 -3.67 7.39 7.18
C SER A 56 -2.33 7.18 7.90
N LYS A 57 -1.24 6.93 7.15
CA LYS A 57 0.11 6.79 7.73
C LYS A 57 0.84 8.13 7.94
N ARG A 58 0.26 9.26 7.52
CA ARG A 58 0.93 10.58 7.44
C ARG A 58 2.31 10.54 6.78
N LYS A 59 2.53 9.56 5.89
CA LYS A 59 3.80 9.30 5.21
C LYS A 59 3.47 8.80 3.82
N THR A 60 3.88 9.54 2.80
CA THR A 60 3.60 9.20 1.39
C THR A 60 4.64 8.27 0.78
N GLY A 61 5.81 8.11 1.42
CA GLY A 61 6.93 7.37 0.83
C GLY A 61 7.57 8.06 -0.38
N THR A 62 7.27 9.35 -0.58
CA THR A 62 7.77 10.13 -1.72
C THR A 62 9.16 10.69 -1.42
N ILE A 63 10.12 10.48 -2.33
CA ILE A 63 11.41 11.16 -2.33
C ILE A 63 11.31 12.33 -3.30
N GLY A 64 11.43 13.56 -2.79
CA GLY A 64 11.50 14.77 -3.61
C GLY A 64 12.95 15.13 -3.91
N ILE A 65 13.29 15.30 -5.19
CA ILE A 65 14.61 15.75 -5.61
C ILE A 65 14.46 17.15 -6.20
N VAL A 66 15.19 18.12 -5.66
CA VAL A 66 15.28 19.49 -6.18
C VAL A 66 16.70 19.69 -6.70
N TYR A 67 16.84 20.06 -7.97
CA TYR A 67 18.13 20.31 -8.61
C TYR A 67 18.08 21.59 -9.48
N PRO A 68 19.22 22.28 -9.68
CA PRO A 68 19.30 23.48 -10.52
C PRO A 68 19.15 23.17 -12.02
N GLU A 69 18.56 24.09 -12.77
CA GLU A 69 18.18 23.92 -14.19
C GLU A 69 19.37 23.71 -15.14
N SER A 70 20.57 24.22 -14.81
CA SER A 70 21.73 24.20 -15.70
C SER A 70 22.79 23.17 -15.29
N PHE A 71 22.99 22.20 -16.18
CA PHE A 71 23.90 21.06 -16.05
C PHE A 71 25.30 21.32 -16.63
N GLU A 72 25.83 22.54 -16.60
CA GLU A 72 27.09 22.81 -17.31
C GLU A 72 28.32 22.10 -16.70
N ASN A 73 28.26 21.59 -15.47
CA ASN A 73 29.40 20.88 -14.84
C ASN A 73 29.01 19.73 -13.89
N PHE A 74 27.84 19.12 -14.05
CA PHE A 74 27.47 17.98 -13.20
C PHE A 74 27.82 16.66 -13.89
N ASN A 75 28.94 16.05 -13.49
CA ASN A 75 29.25 14.66 -13.85
C ASN A 75 28.24 13.74 -13.14
N ILE A 76 27.14 13.42 -13.83
CA ILE A 76 26.13 12.43 -13.42
C ILE A 76 26.78 11.04 -13.48
N ASN A 77 27.61 10.70 -12.50
CA ASN A 77 27.69 9.34 -12.01
C ASN A 77 26.69 9.22 -10.86
N LEU A 78 25.40 9.41 -11.17
CA LEU A 78 24.34 8.90 -10.31
C LEU A 78 24.36 7.38 -10.45
N PHE A 79 25.23 6.74 -9.67
CA PHE A 79 25.14 5.32 -9.36
C PHE A 79 23.85 5.11 -8.57
N PHE A 80 22.72 5.00 -9.27
CA PHE A 80 21.52 4.34 -8.76
C PHE A 80 21.77 2.83 -8.75
N ASN A 81 22.75 2.38 -7.96
CA ASN A 81 22.89 0.96 -7.70
C ASN A 81 22.46 0.66 -6.25
N THR A 82 21.30 -0.01 -6.22
CA THR A 82 20.97 -1.10 -5.29
C THR A 82 20.50 -0.69 -3.90
N ILE A 83 19.20 -0.38 -3.81
CA ILE A 83 18.38 -0.85 -2.69
C ILE A 83 17.30 -1.76 -3.27
N PHE A 84 17.68 -2.99 -3.61
CA PHE A 84 16.83 -4.17 -3.59
C PHE A 84 17.64 -5.31 -2.99
#